data_AF-A0A9D7E8F6-F1
#
_entry.id   AF-A0A9D7E8F6-F1
#
_cell.length_a   1.000
_cell.length_b   1.000
_cell.length_c   1.000
_cell.angle_alpha   90.00
_cell.angle_beta   90.00
_cell.angle_gamma   90.00
#
_symmetry.space_group_name_H-M   'P 1'
#
loop_
_entity.id
_entity.type
_entity.pdbx_description
1 polymer ?
#
loop_
_entity_poly.entity_id
_entity_poly.type
_entity_poly.pdbx_seq_one_letter_code
_entity_poly.pdbx_strand_id
1 'polypeptide(L)'
;MLAPIISNYGPIVSDFDLRHVCRPPGSDPKPIVWLADRLAPTLARSPGQRLLVVTRSPDLKVGAFAALYVLWLGSWLVLGAKAFGPCHHNWDEATIAAATGLAAVLACRRAGAPYRGFLAMQGFAFLLLAGVWLTYGTGAPSACTSEIVADDPSNLFSNALYALSVFAMLCAWSFLALVRWRGGPLSPLTILVFAALMGGLGAIFASFYCKEYAGDMGNALGRLDGVTAVLEYSVLVTGLLCVLLKERRLVVWMLIGTVILMASDMAYSVKNVPELIDAVWMFGQFVILATVAVMPRTSVCNGSERAIPPTRDRATDGRSGLSGVLILISLGAALLSPLVWFLPIEAAWKSLVSVLFVVALVMLLVWITDRFDDTVTFLREYVARTHLGRLESSDWQAAPPRIRAALYSTGLGAFLDGFRDSATRLKREVLFLGPERLFGPPAAPAGPRKASCFIVMPFSQEWSGDVHRVIAKTCAAAGVRAVRGDDLFTPTDILDDIWNAIHAADFIAADITGRNPNVLYELGIAHTLAKPVLILSRNAADIPIDLATRRVIIYGQSAEDWREDLTGKMVQAVARIITEYGLTVQKP
;
A
#
# COMPACT_ATOMS: atom_id res chain seq x y z
N MET A 1 -38.72 -13.28 15.53
CA MET A 1 -37.87 -13.66 14.38
C MET A 1 -37.49 -12.37 13.68
N LEU A 2 -36.35 -11.70 13.90
CA LEU A 2 -34.96 -12.14 13.99
C LEU A 2 -34.21 -11.34 15.08
N ALA A 3 -33.78 -12.05 16.12
CA ALA A 3 -32.64 -11.73 16.97
C ALA A 3 -32.05 -13.11 17.28
N PRO A 4 -30.95 -13.54 16.61
CA PRO A 4 -29.62 -13.41 17.24
C PRO A 4 -28.42 -13.49 16.25
N ILE A 5 -27.61 -12.43 16.11
CA ILE A 5 -26.17 -12.53 15.75
C ILE A 5 -25.39 -11.41 16.48
N ILE A 6 -25.62 -11.26 17.79
CA ILE A 6 -24.77 -10.48 18.69
C ILE A 6 -24.50 -11.37 19.91
N SER A 7 -23.58 -12.30 19.73
CA SER A 7 -23.07 -13.19 20.78
C SER A 7 -21.75 -13.77 20.28
N ASN A 8 -20.68 -12.99 20.38
CA ASN A 8 -19.32 -13.51 20.43
C ASN A 8 -18.36 -12.38 20.76
N TYR A 9 -18.45 -11.84 21.98
CA TYR A 9 -17.32 -11.26 22.72
C TYR A 9 -17.73 -11.20 24.20
N GLY A 10 -17.36 -12.24 24.95
CA GLY A 10 -17.39 -12.25 26.42
C GLY A 10 -16.12 -11.61 27.00
N PRO A 11 -16.17 -11.14 28.26
CA PRO A 11 -15.17 -10.24 28.85
C PRO A 11 -14.07 -11.00 29.59
N ILE A 12 -12.85 -10.44 29.64
CA ILE A 12 -11.84 -10.83 30.64
C ILE A 12 -11.18 -9.55 31.18
N VAL A 13 -11.43 -9.27 32.47
CA VAL A 13 -10.66 -8.36 33.32
C VAL A 13 -10.35 -9.10 34.62
N SER A 14 -9.07 -9.35 34.87
CA SER A 14 -8.35 -9.61 36.15
C SER A 14 -6.97 -10.15 35.72
N ASP A 15 -5.79 -9.68 36.15
CA ASP A 15 -5.35 -9.31 37.48
C ASP A 15 -4.14 -8.36 37.46
N PHE A 16 -3.99 -7.68 38.59
CA PHE A 16 -2.89 -6.83 39.02
C PHE A 16 -1.57 -7.62 39.18
N ASP A 17 -0.42 -7.04 38.82
CA ASP A 17 0.76 -7.14 39.69
C ASP A 17 1.70 -5.92 39.53
N LEU A 18 2.06 -5.35 40.67
CA LEU A 18 2.89 -4.16 40.87
C LEU A 18 3.95 -4.56 41.87
N ARG A 19 5.20 -4.78 41.43
CA ARG A 19 6.38 -4.85 42.31
C ARG A 19 7.68 -4.82 41.49
N HIS A 20 8.33 -3.66 41.44
CA HIS A 20 9.66 -3.46 42.05
C HIS A 20 10.23 -2.07 41.70
N VAL A 21 10.50 -1.35 42.78
CA VAL A 21 11.12 -0.03 42.89
C VAL A 21 12.65 -0.20 42.81
N CYS A 22 13.34 0.66 42.06
CA CYS A 22 14.71 1.12 42.38
C CYS A 22 15.10 2.36 41.52
N ARG A 23 15.21 3.51 42.19
CA ARG A 23 16.05 4.71 41.89
C ARG A 23 16.93 4.91 43.14
N PRO A 24 18.12 5.58 43.14
CA PRO A 24 18.36 6.96 42.65
C PRO A 24 19.87 7.22 42.28
N PRO A 25 20.53 8.42 42.40
CA PRO A 25 20.11 9.85 42.44
C PRO A 25 20.88 10.79 41.46
N GLY A 26 20.40 12.04 41.26
CA GLY A 26 21.23 13.14 40.74
C GLY A 26 20.50 14.38 40.17
N SER A 27 20.39 15.43 40.99
CA SER A 27 20.11 16.88 40.72
C SER A 27 18.73 17.38 40.21
N ASP A 28 18.05 18.04 41.15
CA ASP A 28 16.96 19.06 41.16
C ASP A 28 16.95 20.16 40.06
N PRO A 29 16.00 21.14 40.04
CA PRO A 29 14.55 21.12 40.35
C PRO A 29 13.68 21.91 39.31
N LYS A 30 12.37 21.62 39.22
CA LYS A 30 11.25 22.61 39.22
C LYS A 30 9.89 21.95 38.86
N PRO A 31 8.84 22.13 39.69
CA PRO A 31 7.49 21.59 39.47
C PRO A 31 6.55 22.64 38.85
N ILE A 32 5.55 22.20 38.07
CA ILE A 32 4.19 22.79 37.87
C ILE A 32 3.53 22.30 36.57
N VAL A 33 4.25 21.75 35.59
CA VAL A 33 3.65 21.31 34.32
C VAL A 33 3.09 19.88 34.36
N TRP A 34 3.54 19.04 35.30
CA TRP A 34 3.25 17.60 35.27
C TRP A 34 1.90 17.19 35.88
N LEU A 35 1.24 18.06 36.67
CA LEU A 35 -0.07 17.75 37.28
C LEU A 35 -1.27 18.10 36.38
N ALA A 36 -1.08 18.96 35.37
CA ALA A 36 -2.15 19.37 34.44
C ALA A 36 -2.47 18.28 33.39
N ASP A 37 -1.47 17.49 32.96
CA ASP A 37 -1.65 16.46 31.92
C ASP A 37 -2.25 15.15 32.44
N ARG A 38 -2.24 14.90 33.75
CA ARG A 38 -2.80 13.66 34.35
C ARG A 38 -4.20 13.79 34.95
N LEU A 39 -4.75 15.00 35.06
CA LEU A 39 -6.12 15.24 35.56
C LEU A 39 -7.12 15.63 34.46
N ALA A 40 -6.69 15.70 33.19
CA ALA A 40 -7.53 16.08 32.06
C ALA A 40 -8.57 15.05 31.56
N PRO A 41 -8.59 13.73 31.89
CA PRO A 41 -9.62 12.85 31.35
C PRO A 41 -10.90 12.73 32.20
N THR A 42 -10.99 13.31 33.41
CA THR A 42 -12.06 12.96 34.37
C THR A 42 -13.00 14.09 34.78
N LEU A 43 -12.88 15.31 34.24
CA LEU A 43 -13.82 16.39 34.54
C LEU A 43 -14.45 16.98 33.27
N ALA A 44 -15.79 16.87 33.22
CA ALA A 44 -16.73 17.57 32.34
C ALA A 44 -16.85 17.10 30.87
N ARG A 45 -17.48 15.93 30.65
CA ARG A 45 -18.35 15.75 29.47
C ARG A 45 -19.80 16.03 29.85
N SER A 46 -20.22 17.28 29.67
CA SER A 46 -21.63 17.65 29.78
C SER A 46 -22.46 16.99 28.65
N PRO A 47 -23.75 16.72 28.86
CA PRO A 47 -24.62 16.11 27.84
C PRO A 47 -24.67 16.92 26.53
N GLY A 48 -24.51 18.24 26.60
CA GLY A 48 -24.54 19.14 25.44
C GLY A 48 -23.36 18.98 24.47
N GLN A 49 -22.18 18.55 24.93
CA GLN A 49 -21.03 18.32 24.05
C GLN A 49 -21.12 17.00 23.27
N ARG A 50 -21.83 15.98 23.78
CA ARG A 50 -22.10 14.76 23.01
C ARG A 50 -23.00 15.05 21.81
N LEU A 51 -24.00 15.92 21.95
CA LEU A 51 -24.86 16.35 20.83
C LEU A 51 -24.09 17.13 19.74
N LEU A 52 -23.15 18.00 20.16
CA LEU A 52 -22.32 18.82 19.26
C LEU A 52 -21.23 18.04 18.52
N VAL A 53 -20.77 16.91 19.07
CA VAL A 53 -19.83 16.00 18.40
C VAL A 53 -20.57 15.05 17.44
N VAL A 54 -21.78 14.61 17.79
CA VAL A 54 -22.63 13.75 16.93
C VAL A 54 -23.04 14.49 15.64
N THR A 55 -23.38 15.79 15.73
CA THR A 55 -23.72 16.66 14.59
C THR A 55 -22.57 16.99 13.62
N ARG A 56 -21.33 16.61 13.95
CA ARG A 56 -20.17 16.80 13.07
C ARG A 56 -19.79 15.57 12.25
N SER A 57 -20.40 14.42 12.51
CA SER A 57 -20.09 13.20 11.76
C SER A 57 -20.53 13.34 10.30
N PRO A 58 -19.67 12.98 9.32
CA PRO A 58 -20.02 13.03 7.90
C PRO A 58 -21.21 12.13 7.58
N ASP A 59 -21.29 10.96 8.24
CA ASP A 59 -22.33 9.97 8.03
C ASP A 59 -23.72 10.50 8.45
N LEU A 60 -23.81 11.25 9.55
CA LEU A 60 -25.07 11.86 9.98
C LEU A 60 -25.52 12.98 9.02
N LYS A 61 -24.59 13.73 8.42
CA LYS A 61 -24.93 14.73 7.41
C LYS A 61 -25.50 14.07 6.16
N VAL A 62 -24.86 13.02 5.65
CA VAL A 62 -25.38 12.26 4.51
C VAL A 62 -26.76 11.68 4.84
N GLY A 63 -26.91 11.08 6.02
CA GLY A 63 -28.20 10.56 6.50
C GLY A 63 -29.29 11.63 6.60
N ALA A 64 -28.94 12.84 7.05
CA ALA A 64 -29.88 13.97 7.10
C ALA A 64 -30.32 14.43 5.71
N PHE A 65 -29.40 14.56 4.75
CA PHE A 65 -29.75 14.91 3.37
C PHE A 65 -30.58 13.81 2.68
N ALA A 66 -30.28 12.54 2.94
CA ALA A 66 -31.07 11.42 2.45
C ALA A 66 -32.49 11.43 3.03
N ALA A 67 -32.63 11.70 4.33
CA ALA A 67 -33.95 11.84 4.97
C ALA A 67 -34.73 13.03 4.41
N LEU A 68 -34.07 14.18 4.20
CA LEU A 68 -34.68 15.35 3.57
C LEU A 68 -35.17 15.05 2.15
N TYR A 69 -34.37 14.34 1.35
CA TYR A 69 -34.77 13.91 0.00
C TYR A 69 -35.99 12.98 0.04
N VAL A 70 -36.00 11.97 0.92
CA VAL A 70 -37.15 11.05 1.04
C VAL A 70 -38.41 11.77 1.53
N LEU A 71 -38.27 12.71 2.46
CA LEU A 71 -39.38 13.55 2.94
C LEU A 71 -39.90 14.45 1.82
N TRP A 72 -39.02 15.11 1.07
CA TRP A 72 -39.39 15.89 -0.10
C TRP A 72 -40.10 15.03 -1.14
N LEU A 73 -39.52 13.88 -1.52
CA LEU A 73 -40.10 12.97 -2.51
C LEU A 73 -41.48 12.43 -2.08
N GLY A 74 -41.62 12.04 -0.81
CA GLY A 74 -42.90 11.58 -0.27
C GLY A 74 -43.95 12.69 -0.24
N SER A 75 -43.55 13.91 0.15
CA SER A 75 -44.42 15.10 0.10
C SER A 75 -44.82 15.43 -1.33
N TRP A 76 -43.86 15.40 -2.27
CA TRP A 76 -44.06 15.71 -3.68
C TRP A 76 -45.00 14.70 -4.36
N LEU A 77 -44.81 13.39 -4.13
CA LEU A 77 -45.69 12.34 -4.68
C LEU A 77 -47.11 12.38 -4.12
N VAL A 78 -47.28 12.72 -2.84
CA VAL A 78 -48.59 12.68 -2.15
C VAL A 78 -49.37 13.98 -2.35
N LEU A 79 -48.70 15.12 -2.28
CA LEU A 79 -49.33 16.43 -2.27
C LEU A 79 -49.28 17.12 -3.64
N GLY A 80 -48.22 16.89 -4.42
CA GLY A 80 -48.02 17.38 -5.80
C GLY A 80 -48.49 18.81 -6.06
N ALA A 81 -49.08 19.02 -7.24
CA ALA A 81 -49.65 20.30 -7.65
C ALA A 81 -50.82 20.78 -6.76
N LYS A 82 -51.45 19.89 -5.99
CA LYS A 82 -52.63 20.21 -5.17
C LYS A 82 -52.30 21.03 -3.93
N ALA A 83 -51.10 20.87 -3.34
CA ALA A 83 -50.69 21.64 -2.16
C ALA A 83 -49.77 22.82 -2.49
N PHE A 84 -48.99 22.74 -3.58
CA PHE A 84 -47.94 23.71 -3.87
C PHE A 84 -48.17 24.55 -5.14
N GLY A 85 -49.29 24.32 -5.85
CA GLY A 85 -49.68 25.07 -7.04
C GLY A 85 -48.98 24.60 -8.33
N PRO A 86 -49.34 25.16 -9.50
CA PRO A 86 -48.82 24.70 -10.80
C PRO A 86 -47.32 24.98 -11.02
N CYS A 87 -46.72 25.90 -10.24
CA CYS A 87 -45.30 26.30 -10.39
C CYS A 87 -44.40 25.72 -9.29
N HIS A 88 -44.88 24.72 -8.56
CA HIS A 88 -44.16 24.19 -7.39
C HIS A 88 -42.80 23.60 -7.72
N HIS A 89 -42.63 23.00 -8.91
CA HIS A 89 -41.38 22.41 -9.39
C HIS A 89 -40.25 23.45 -9.57
N ASN A 90 -40.59 24.72 -9.81
CA ASN A 90 -39.55 25.74 -10.01
C ASN A 90 -38.94 26.19 -8.67
N TRP A 91 -39.73 26.15 -7.59
CA TRP A 91 -39.32 26.71 -6.30
C TRP A 91 -38.44 25.78 -5.49
N ASP A 92 -38.77 24.49 -5.44
CA ASP A 92 -37.93 23.49 -4.78
C ASP A 92 -36.60 23.30 -5.52
N GLU A 93 -36.63 23.27 -6.85
CA GLU A 93 -35.43 23.18 -7.70
C GLU A 93 -34.52 24.41 -7.60
N ALA A 94 -35.09 25.62 -7.59
CA ALA A 94 -34.32 26.84 -7.34
C ALA A 94 -33.69 26.84 -5.92
N THR A 95 -34.43 26.36 -4.92
CA THR A 95 -34.00 26.39 -3.52
C THR A 95 -32.82 25.45 -3.29
N ILE A 96 -32.88 24.23 -3.79
CA ILE A 96 -31.81 23.25 -3.63
C ILE A 96 -30.59 23.60 -4.50
N ALA A 97 -30.78 24.20 -5.68
CA ALA A 97 -29.67 24.74 -6.48
C ALA A 97 -28.96 25.88 -5.75
N ALA A 98 -29.72 26.82 -5.17
CA ALA A 98 -29.17 27.91 -4.36
C ALA A 98 -28.43 27.38 -3.12
N ALA A 99 -29.01 26.40 -2.42
CA ALA A 99 -28.38 25.77 -1.27
C ALA A 99 -27.06 25.07 -1.65
N THR A 100 -27.04 24.36 -2.79
CA THR A 100 -25.85 23.69 -3.34
C THR A 100 -24.78 24.71 -3.72
N GLY A 101 -25.17 25.80 -4.39
CA GLY A 101 -24.27 26.88 -4.76
C GLY A 101 -23.63 27.56 -3.56
N LEU A 102 -24.44 27.94 -2.58
CA LEU A 102 -23.98 28.54 -1.32
C LEU A 102 -23.08 27.58 -0.52
N ALA A 103 -23.46 26.29 -0.43
CA ALA A 103 -22.65 25.28 0.23
C ALA A 103 -21.28 25.13 -0.43
N ALA A 104 -21.21 25.14 -1.77
CA ALA A 104 -19.96 25.05 -2.53
C ALA A 104 -19.07 26.28 -2.33
N VAL A 105 -19.64 27.49 -2.34
CA VAL A 105 -18.90 28.73 -2.01
C VAL A 105 -18.37 28.71 -0.58
N LEU A 106 -19.16 28.23 0.38
CA LEU A 106 -18.72 28.09 1.77
C LEU A 106 -17.65 27.00 1.94
N ALA A 107 -17.74 25.90 1.18
CA ALA A 107 -16.75 24.84 1.15
C ALA A 107 -15.43 25.31 0.52
N CYS A 108 -15.48 26.14 -0.53
CA CYS A 108 -14.31 26.74 -1.17
C CYS A 108 -13.43 27.48 -0.15
N ARG A 109 -14.01 28.26 0.76
CA ARG A 109 -13.26 28.99 1.81
C ARG A 109 -12.47 28.07 2.74
N ARG A 110 -12.83 26.79 2.83
CA ARG A 110 -12.23 25.80 3.73
C ARG A 110 -11.40 24.75 3.01
N ALA A 111 -11.51 24.62 1.69
CA ALA A 111 -10.78 23.64 0.90
C ALA A 111 -9.32 24.05 0.70
N GLY A 112 -8.42 23.08 0.47
CA GLY A 112 -7.04 23.33 0.00
C GLY A 112 -6.96 23.43 -1.52
N ALA A 113 -5.82 23.90 -2.06
CA ALA A 113 -5.56 23.80 -3.50
C ALA A 113 -5.45 22.32 -3.92
N PRO A 114 -5.95 21.92 -5.11
CA PRO A 114 -6.58 22.75 -6.15
C PRO A 114 -8.10 22.94 -6.02
N TYR A 115 -8.74 22.33 -5.02
CA TYR A 115 -10.20 22.27 -4.91
C TYR A 115 -10.89 23.60 -4.62
N ARG A 116 -10.16 24.63 -4.16
CA ARG A 116 -10.72 25.99 -3.97
C ARG A 116 -11.34 26.54 -5.25
N GLY A 117 -10.56 26.59 -6.34
CA GLY A 117 -11.03 27.14 -7.62
C GLY A 117 -12.18 26.32 -8.20
N PHE A 118 -12.08 25.00 -8.10
CA PHE A 118 -13.12 24.06 -8.52
C PHE A 118 -14.47 24.32 -7.83
N LEU A 119 -14.48 24.38 -6.49
CA LEU A 119 -15.70 24.60 -5.71
C LEU A 119 -16.27 26.02 -5.89
N ALA A 120 -15.42 27.02 -6.12
CA ALA A 120 -15.86 28.37 -6.41
C ALA A 120 -16.66 28.42 -7.72
N MET A 121 -16.12 27.81 -8.79
CA MET A 121 -16.80 27.74 -10.09
C MET A 121 -18.05 26.87 -10.03
N GLN A 122 -18.00 25.74 -9.32
CA GLN A 122 -19.19 24.91 -9.11
C GLN A 122 -20.29 25.65 -8.34
N GLY A 123 -19.91 26.42 -7.32
CA GLY A 123 -20.84 27.23 -6.55
C GLY A 123 -21.50 28.33 -7.39
N PHE A 124 -20.71 28.99 -8.23
CA PHE A 124 -21.24 29.98 -9.19
C PHE A 124 -22.21 29.35 -10.20
N ALA A 125 -21.88 28.18 -10.76
CA ALA A 125 -22.75 27.45 -11.67
C ALA A 125 -24.12 27.13 -11.04
N PHE A 126 -24.15 26.59 -9.83
CA PHE A 126 -25.42 26.27 -9.15
C PHE A 126 -26.23 27.51 -8.75
N LEU A 127 -25.59 28.64 -8.46
CA LEU A 127 -26.30 29.91 -8.25
C LEU A 127 -26.94 30.42 -9.54
N LEU A 128 -26.27 30.27 -10.69
CA LEU A 128 -26.87 30.55 -11.99
C LEU A 128 -28.03 29.60 -12.27
N LEU A 129 -27.89 28.31 -11.98
CA LEU A 129 -28.96 27.32 -12.11
C LEU A 129 -30.19 27.69 -11.25
N ALA A 130 -29.99 28.18 -10.03
CA ALA A 130 -31.08 28.70 -9.22
C ALA A 130 -31.76 29.90 -9.89
N GLY A 131 -30.99 30.77 -10.53
CA GLY A 131 -31.48 31.89 -11.33
C GLY A 131 -32.36 31.45 -12.50
N VAL A 132 -31.98 30.37 -13.20
CA VAL A 132 -32.77 29.78 -14.32
C VAL A 132 -34.19 29.48 -13.86
N TRP A 133 -34.34 28.72 -12.77
CA TRP A 133 -35.65 28.31 -12.27
C TRP A 133 -36.49 29.46 -11.73
N LEU A 134 -35.86 30.51 -11.21
CA LEU A 134 -36.55 31.74 -10.79
C LEU A 134 -37.04 32.59 -11.96
N THR A 135 -36.40 32.48 -13.14
CA THR A 135 -36.73 33.28 -14.32
C THR A 135 -37.52 32.51 -15.37
N TYR A 136 -37.65 31.19 -15.21
CA TYR A 136 -38.36 30.33 -16.14
C TYR A 136 -39.84 30.72 -16.25
N GLY A 137 -40.30 31.03 -17.46
CA GLY A 137 -41.60 31.63 -17.72
C GLY A 137 -42.77 30.71 -17.32
N THR A 138 -43.70 31.22 -16.52
CA THR A 138 -44.94 30.54 -16.14
C THR A 138 -46.05 30.83 -17.15
N GLY A 139 -45.84 30.47 -18.40
CA GLY A 139 -46.90 30.48 -19.41
C GLY A 139 -47.87 29.33 -19.16
N ALA A 140 -48.94 29.54 -18.38
CA ALA A 140 -50.07 28.61 -18.42
C ALA A 140 -50.67 28.62 -19.84
N PRO A 141 -51.14 27.47 -20.34
CA PRO A 141 -52.49 27.10 -19.95
C PRO A 141 -52.52 25.68 -19.38
N SER A 142 -53.37 25.50 -18.39
CA SER A 142 -53.84 24.19 -17.96
C SER A 142 -54.20 23.31 -19.16
N ALA A 143 -53.68 22.09 -19.14
CA ALA A 143 -54.13 20.92 -19.89
C ALA A 143 -53.93 20.96 -21.42
N CYS A 144 -53.21 19.95 -21.89
CA CYS A 144 -53.29 19.37 -23.24
C CYS A 144 -53.01 20.32 -24.42
N THR A 145 -51.86 20.10 -25.06
CA THR A 145 -51.61 20.40 -26.48
C THR A 145 -51.92 21.82 -26.97
N SER A 146 -50.90 22.66 -27.12
CA SER A 146 -50.76 23.53 -28.31
C SER A 146 -49.49 24.38 -28.22
N GLU A 147 -48.71 24.32 -29.30
CA GLU A 147 -47.82 25.36 -29.83
C GLU A 147 -46.89 26.09 -28.85
N ILE A 148 -45.61 25.70 -28.93
CA ILE A 148 -44.46 26.49 -28.46
C ILE A 148 -44.53 27.84 -29.18
N VAL A 149 -45.05 28.86 -28.51
CA VAL A 149 -44.95 30.26 -28.96
C VAL A 149 -43.48 30.66 -28.80
N ALA A 150 -42.79 30.74 -29.93
CA ALA A 150 -41.33 30.85 -30.04
C ALA A 150 -40.74 32.23 -29.68
N ASP A 151 -41.47 33.14 -29.03
CA ASP A 151 -41.06 34.55 -28.88
C ASP A 151 -41.33 35.15 -27.49
N ASP A 152 -41.24 34.36 -26.41
CA ASP A 152 -41.20 34.92 -25.06
C ASP A 152 -39.74 35.22 -24.64
N PRO A 153 -39.33 36.50 -24.50
CA PRO A 153 -37.96 36.87 -24.13
C PRO A 153 -37.53 36.32 -22.75
N SER A 154 -38.48 35.95 -21.89
CA SER A 154 -38.21 35.32 -20.59
C SER A 154 -37.60 33.91 -20.73
N ASN A 155 -37.99 33.15 -21.75
CA ASN A 155 -37.47 31.80 -22.00
C ASN A 155 -36.06 31.82 -22.59
N LEU A 156 -35.78 32.78 -23.49
CA LEU A 156 -34.43 32.97 -24.03
C LEU A 156 -33.42 33.37 -22.94
N PHE A 157 -33.84 34.24 -22.01
CA PHE A 157 -33.00 34.65 -20.89
C PHE A 157 -32.70 33.48 -19.94
N SER A 158 -33.70 32.66 -19.63
CA SER A 158 -33.55 31.48 -18.77
C SER A 158 -32.65 30.42 -19.41
N ASN A 159 -32.82 30.13 -20.71
CA ASN A 159 -31.94 29.20 -21.42
C ASN A 159 -30.51 29.73 -21.53
N ALA A 160 -30.32 31.05 -21.67
CA ALA A 160 -28.97 31.64 -21.67
C ALA A 160 -28.29 31.54 -20.30
N LEU A 161 -29.03 31.74 -19.21
CA LEU A 161 -28.55 31.51 -17.85
C LEU A 161 -28.18 30.03 -17.63
N TYR A 162 -28.96 29.11 -18.18
CA TYR A 162 -28.68 27.67 -18.09
C TYR A 162 -27.40 27.31 -18.86
N ALA A 163 -27.25 27.78 -20.11
CA ALA A 163 -26.04 27.59 -20.89
C ALA A 163 -24.79 28.13 -20.16
N LEU A 164 -24.90 29.29 -19.50
CA LEU A 164 -23.82 29.88 -18.71
C LEU A 164 -23.50 29.04 -17.45
N SER A 165 -24.53 28.48 -16.80
CA SER A 165 -24.37 27.54 -15.68
C SER A 165 -23.57 26.30 -16.12
N VAL A 166 -23.98 25.64 -17.21
CA VAL A 166 -23.29 24.46 -17.75
C VAL A 166 -21.86 24.81 -18.17
N PHE A 167 -21.65 25.96 -18.81
CA PHE A 167 -20.32 26.45 -19.15
C PHE A 167 -19.42 26.65 -17.92
N ALA A 168 -19.96 27.22 -16.84
CA ALA A 168 -19.22 27.36 -15.58
C ALA A 168 -18.87 25.99 -14.96
N MET A 169 -19.75 24.99 -15.05
CA MET A 169 -19.43 23.61 -14.66
C MET A 169 -18.32 23.03 -15.54
N LEU A 170 -18.36 23.25 -16.85
CA LEU A 170 -17.31 22.80 -17.78
C LEU A 170 -15.95 23.38 -17.42
N CYS A 171 -15.90 24.69 -17.14
CA CYS A 171 -14.67 25.34 -16.68
C CYS A 171 -14.16 24.73 -15.37
N ALA A 172 -15.06 24.41 -14.43
CA ALA A 172 -14.69 23.77 -13.16
C ALA A 172 -14.02 22.41 -13.38
N TRP A 173 -14.69 21.50 -14.11
CA TRP A 173 -14.16 20.16 -14.40
C TRP A 173 -12.89 20.21 -15.25
N SER A 174 -12.84 21.08 -16.27
CA SER A 174 -11.65 21.26 -17.11
C SER A 174 -10.45 21.78 -16.33
N PHE A 175 -10.65 22.75 -15.42
CA PHE A 175 -9.59 23.25 -14.55
C PHE A 175 -9.01 22.12 -13.68
N LEU A 176 -9.87 21.31 -13.07
CA LEU A 176 -9.43 20.20 -12.22
C LEU A 176 -8.67 19.14 -13.05
N ALA A 177 -9.18 18.78 -14.22
CA ALA A 177 -8.54 17.85 -15.15
C ALA A 177 -7.15 18.35 -15.57
N LEU A 178 -7.02 19.62 -15.95
CA LEU A 178 -5.74 20.22 -16.37
C LEU A 178 -4.70 20.22 -15.25
N VAL A 179 -5.09 20.60 -14.03
CA VAL A 179 -4.17 20.60 -12.88
C VAL A 179 -3.65 19.19 -12.61
N ARG A 180 -4.52 18.17 -12.71
CA ARG A 180 -4.14 16.78 -12.50
C ARG A 180 -3.29 16.22 -13.62
N TRP A 181 -3.64 16.53 -14.86
CA TRP A 181 -2.87 16.12 -16.02
C TRP A 181 -1.42 16.59 -15.95
N ARG A 182 -1.18 17.83 -15.49
CA ARG A 182 0.18 18.37 -15.28
C ARG A 182 0.96 17.65 -14.17
N GLY A 183 0.29 17.07 -13.19
CA GLY A 183 0.92 16.35 -12.08
C GLY A 183 1.33 14.91 -12.41
N GLY A 184 0.72 14.32 -13.43
CA GLY A 184 0.99 12.94 -13.88
C GLY A 184 0.18 12.62 -15.14
N PRO A 185 0.78 12.70 -16.34
CA PRO A 185 0.06 12.42 -17.58
C PRO A 185 -0.31 10.94 -17.68
N LEU A 186 -1.43 10.66 -18.34
CA LEU A 186 -1.87 9.30 -18.61
C LEU A 186 -0.92 8.59 -19.59
N SER A 187 -0.88 7.26 -19.54
CA SER A 187 -0.13 6.48 -20.53
C SER A 187 -0.74 6.64 -21.93
N PRO A 188 0.04 6.64 -23.02
CA PRO A 188 -0.46 6.86 -24.39
C PRO A 188 -1.61 5.93 -24.77
N LEU A 189 -1.54 4.68 -24.31
CA LEU A 189 -2.57 3.67 -24.52
C LEU A 189 -3.85 3.98 -23.72
N THR A 190 -3.75 4.48 -22.48
CA THR A 190 -4.94 4.94 -21.73
C THR A 190 -5.60 6.13 -22.42
N ILE A 191 -4.81 7.06 -22.97
CA ILE A 191 -5.32 8.21 -23.74
C ILE A 191 -6.06 7.74 -24.98
N LEU A 192 -5.46 6.82 -25.75
CA LEU A 192 -6.07 6.28 -26.96
C LEU A 192 -7.42 5.62 -26.66
N VAL A 193 -7.50 4.79 -25.62
CA VAL A 193 -8.76 4.10 -25.32
C VAL A 193 -9.80 5.07 -24.73
N PHE A 194 -9.39 6.03 -23.91
CA PHE A 194 -10.31 7.07 -23.47
C PHE A 194 -10.87 7.88 -24.65
N ALA A 195 -10.01 8.29 -25.59
CA ALA A 195 -10.44 8.98 -26.80
C ALA A 195 -11.43 8.14 -27.62
N ALA A 196 -11.20 6.83 -27.74
CA ALA A 196 -12.14 5.92 -28.41
C ALA A 196 -13.49 5.80 -27.67
N LEU A 197 -13.48 5.67 -26.34
CA LEU A 197 -14.72 5.63 -25.53
C LEU A 197 -15.51 6.93 -25.61
N MET A 198 -14.82 8.08 -25.55
CA MET A 198 -15.47 9.38 -25.70
C MET A 198 -15.95 9.58 -27.14
N GLY A 199 -15.21 9.14 -28.15
CA GLY A 199 -15.69 9.10 -29.53
C GLY A 199 -16.98 8.31 -29.69
N GLY A 200 -17.08 7.15 -29.02
CA GLY A 200 -18.31 6.35 -28.96
C GLY A 200 -19.47 7.06 -28.27
N LEU A 201 -19.22 7.67 -27.10
CA LEU A 201 -20.23 8.47 -26.39
C LEU A 201 -20.69 9.68 -27.23
N GLY A 202 -19.77 10.33 -27.94
CA GLY A 202 -20.06 11.43 -28.85
C GLY A 202 -20.88 11.00 -30.08
N ALA A 203 -20.63 9.80 -30.62
CA ALA A 203 -21.44 9.25 -31.71
C ALA A 203 -22.87 8.93 -31.25
N ILE A 204 -23.02 8.38 -30.04
CA ILE A 204 -24.32 8.16 -29.39
C ILE A 204 -25.03 9.51 -29.23
N PHE A 205 -24.34 10.49 -28.65
CA PHE A 205 -24.86 11.84 -28.48
C PHE A 205 -25.32 12.45 -29.81
N ALA A 206 -24.49 12.40 -30.85
CA ALA A 206 -24.84 12.90 -32.17
C ALA A 206 -26.08 12.19 -32.77
N SER A 207 -26.20 10.87 -32.59
CA SER A 207 -27.34 10.10 -33.10
C SER A 207 -28.67 10.46 -32.45
N PHE A 208 -28.67 10.85 -31.17
CA PHE A 208 -29.87 11.28 -30.46
C PHE A 208 -30.18 12.76 -30.73
N TYR A 209 -29.19 13.62 -30.54
CA TYR A 209 -29.41 15.07 -30.47
C TYR A 209 -29.37 15.77 -31.82
N CYS A 210 -28.51 15.36 -32.75
CA CYS A 210 -28.46 16.04 -34.05
C CYS A 210 -29.76 15.85 -34.84
N LYS A 211 -30.47 14.74 -34.65
CA LYS A 211 -31.74 14.48 -35.34
C LYS A 211 -32.90 15.26 -34.73
N GLU A 212 -32.89 15.46 -33.42
CA GLU A 212 -33.93 16.17 -32.67
C GLU A 212 -33.80 17.69 -32.88
N TYR A 213 -32.59 18.24 -32.77
CA TYR A 213 -32.34 19.67 -33.00
C TYR A 213 -32.24 20.08 -34.47
N ALA A 214 -32.14 19.15 -35.43
CA ALA A 214 -32.05 19.48 -36.86
C ALA A 214 -33.22 20.35 -37.35
N GLY A 215 -34.41 20.19 -36.76
CA GLY A 215 -35.60 20.99 -37.10
C GLY A 215 -35.58 22.41 -36.51
N ASP A 216 -34.91 22.61 -35.38
CA ASP A 216 -35.02 23.83 -34.56
C ASP A 216 -33.81 24.77 -34.69
N MET A 217 -32.78 24.38 -35.45
CA MET A 217 -31.60 25.19 -35.76
C MET A 217 -31.91 26.48 -36.54
N GLY A 218 -33.13 26.61 -37.07
CA GLY A 218 -33.61 27.84 -37.71
C GLY A 218 -33.71 29.02 -36.75
N ASN A 219 -34.06 28.77 -35.47
CA ASN A 219 -34.36 29.80 -34.48
C ASN A 219 -33.23 29.95 -33.44
N ALA A 220 -33.14 31.13 -32.81
CA ALA A 220 -32.08 31.43 -31.84
C ALA A 220 -32.11 30.50 -30.61
N LEU A 221 -33.30 30.10 -30.16
CA LEU A 221 -33.51 29.19 -29.03
C LEU A 221 -32.95 27.79 -29.32
N GLY A 222 -33.34 27.18 -30.46
CA GLY A 222 -32.85 25.85 -30.83
C GLY A 222 -31.34 25.80 -31.08
N ARG A 223 -30.73 26.89 -31.57
CA ARG A 223 -29.25 26.99 -31.65
C ARG A 223 -28.60 27.02 -30.27
N LEU A 224 -29.20 27.75 -29.32
CA LEU A 224 -28.71 27.84 -27.94
C LEU A 224 -28.83 26.50 -27.22
N ASP A 225 -29.94 25.77 -27.40
CA ASP A 225 -30.14 24.45 -26.84
C ASP A 225 -29.13 23.44 -27.43
N GLY A 226 -28.88 23.50 -28.74
CA GLY A 226 -27.83 22.69 -29.38
C GLY A 226 -26.43 22.98 -28.84
N VAL A 227 -26.09 24.25 -28.57
CA VAL A 227 -24.81 24.60 -27.92
C VAL A 227 -24.75 24.08 -26.49
N THR A 228 -25.85 24.21 -25.75
CA THR A 228 -25.94 23.75 -24.36
C THR A 228 -25.72 22.25 -24.27
N ALA A 229 -26.37 21.48 -25.13
CA ALA A 229 -26.19 20.03 -25.25
C ALA A 229 -24.70 19.65 -25.43
N VAL A 230 -23.97 20.37 -26.30
CA VAL A 230 -22.52 20.14 -26.50
C VAL A 230 -21.70 20.48 -25.24
N LEU A 231 -22.07 21.51 -24.49
CA LEU A 231 -21.43 21.86 -23.23
C LEU A 231 -21.67 20.79 -22.17
N GLU A 232 -22.88 20.25 -22.05
CA GLU A 232 -23.21 19.16 -21.12
C GLU A 232 -22.41 17.89 -21.40
N TYR A 233 -22.35 17.50 -22.68
CA TYR A 233 -21.49 16.42 -23.13
C TYR A 233 -20.03 16.67 -22.73
N SER A 234 -19.54 17.90 -22.92
CA SER A 234 -18.17 18.27 -22.55
C SER A 234 -17.93 18.21 -21.04
N VAL A 235 -18.92 18.55 -20.22
CA VAL A 235 -18.88 18.39 -18.75
C VAL A 235 -18.72 16.92 -18.38
N LEU A 236 -19.50 16.03 -19.00
CA LEU A 236 -19.42 14.58 -18.77
C LEU A 236 -18.03 14.05 -19.15
N VAL A 237 -17.51 14.40 -20.32
CA VAL A 237 -16.19 13.98 -20.81
C VAL A 237 -15.07 14.44 -19.86
N THR A 238 -15.06 15.73 -19.51
CA THR A 238 -14.02 16.31 -18.64
C THR A 238 -14.10 15.79 -17.20
N GLY A 239 -15.32 15.52 -16.71
CA GLY A 239 -15.55 14.85 -15.44
C GLY A 239 -15.02 13.41 -15.43
N LEU A 240 -15.34 12.61 -16.46
CA LEU A 240 -14.81 11.25 -16.61
C LEU A 240 -13.28 11.23 -16.74
N LEU A 241 -12.70 12.22 -17.42
CA LEU A 241 -11.25 12.40 -17.47
C LEU A 241 -10.66 12.62 -16.06
N CYS A 242 -11.32 13.37 -15.19
CA CYS A 242 -10.89 13.53 -13.79
C CYS A 242 -10.88 12.18 -13.04
N VAL A 243 -11.85 11.30 -13.31
CA VAL A 243 -11.87 9.93 -12.74
C VAL A 243 -10.69 9.11 -13.25
N LEU A 244 -10.35 9.22 -14.53
CA LEU A 244 -9.15 8.57 -15.08
C LEU A 244 -7.85 9.07 -14.45
N LEU A 245 -7.81 10.34 -14.08
CA LEU A 245 -6.65 10.97 -13.41
C LEU A 245 -6.60 10.66 -11.90
N LYS A 246 -7.30 9.61 -11.43
CA LYS A 246 -7.32 9.13 -10.04
C LYS A 246 -7.72 10.20 -9.02
N GLU A 247 -8.74 11.00 -9.34
CA GLU A 247 -9.25 11.99 -8.39
C GLU A 247 -9.86 11.39 -7.11
N ARG A 248 -9.99 12.25 -6.09
CA ARG A 248 -10.53 11.83 -4.78
C ARG A 248 -11.94 11.28 -4.90
N ARG A 249 -12.24 10.24 -4.13
CA ARG A 249 -13.57 9.59 -4.06
C ARG A 249 -14.74 10.55 -3.89
N LEU A 250 -14.57 11.61 -3.11
CA LEU A 250 -15.62 12.62 -2.93
C LEU A 250 -15.92 13.35 -4.24
N VAL A 251 -14.91 13.67 -5.06
CA VAL A 251 -15.13 14.29 -6.37
C VAL A 251 -15.82 13.33 -7.32
N VAL A 252 -15.55 12.02 -7.23
CA VAL A 252 -16.27 11.00 -8.01
C VAL A 252 -17.76 10.98 -7.66
N TRP A 253 -18.13 11.09 -6.38
CA TRP A 253 -19.54 11.22 -5.98
C TRP A 253 -20.19 12.50 -6.50
N MET A 254 -19.44 13.61 -6.52
CA MET A 254 -19.92 14.86 -7.13
C MET A 254 -20.19 14.67 -8.62
N LEU A 255 -19.29 13.97 -9.34
CA LEU A 255 -19.49 13.63 -10.75
C LEU A 255 -20.72 12.75 -10.96
N ILE A 256 -20.95 11.75 -10.10
CA ILE A 256 -22.15 10.90 -10.20
C ILE A 256 -23.41 11.77 -10.13
N GLY A 257 -23.47 12.72 -9.19
CA GLY A 257 -24.58 13.67 -9.11
C GLY A 257 -24.69 14.55 -10.37
N THR A 258 -23.56 15.05 -10.90
CA THR A 258 -23.55 15.83 -12.15
C THR A 258 -24.05 15.00 -13.33
N VAL A 259 -23.65 13.73 -13.44
CA VAL A 259 -24.09 12.82 -14.50
C VAL A 259 -25.58 12.58 -14.41
N ILE A 260 -26.12 12.37 -13.20
CA ILE A 260 -27.56 12.19 -13.00
C ILE A 260 -28.33 13.44 -13.45
N LEU A 261 -27.84 14.64 -13.11
CA LEU A 261 -28.47 15.90 -13.56
C LEU A 261 -28.49 16.03 -15.08
N MET A 262 -27.32 15.89 -15.71
CA MET A 262 -27.18 16.01 -17.17
C MET A 262 -28.01 14.93 -17.88
N ALA A 263 -27.95 13.68 -17.44
CA ALA A 263 -28.73 12.60 -18.03
C ALA A 263 -30.25 12.79 -17.87
N SER A 264 -30.69 13.47 -16.80
CA SER A 264 -32.11 13.74 -16.56
C SER A 264 -32.59 14.91 -17.42
N ASP A 265 -31.80 15.98 -17.56
CA ASP A 265 -32.09 17.08 -18.51
C ASP A 265 -32.20 16.56 -19.95
N MET A 266 -31.30 15.66 -20.30
CA MET A 266 -31.27 14.93 -21.56
C MET A 266 -32.55 14.12 -21.86
N ALA A 267 -33.36 13.77 -20.85
CA ALA A 267 -34.63 13.09 -21.07
C ALA A 267 -35.77 14.04 -21.50
N TYR A 268 -35.62 15.36 -21.28
CA TYR A 268 -36.60 16.38 -21.70
C TYR A 268 -36.52 16.74 -23.19
N SER A 269 -35.57 16.16 -23.93
CA SER A 269 -35.52 16.34 -25.38
C SER A 269 -36.70 15.67 -26.11
N VAL A 270 -37.33 14.67 -25.48
CA VAL A 270 -38.42 13.87 -26.06
C VAL A 270 -39.79 14.37 -25.57
N LYS A 271 -40.82 14.31 -26.43
CA LYS A 271 -42.20 14.67 -26.09
C LYS A 271 -42.81 13.67 -25.08
N ASN A 272 -43.59 14.17 -24.11
CA ASN A 272 -44.27 13.43 -23.04
C ASN A 272 -43.31 12.75 -22.05
N VAL A 273 -42.61 13.59 -21.27
CA VAL A 273 -41.67 13.18 -20.23
C VAL A 273 -42.44 12.75 -18.96
N PRO A 274 -42.16 11.57 -18.39
CA PRO A 274 -42.72 11.18 -17.10
C PRO A 274 -42.28 12.11 -15.96
N GLU A 275 -43.22 12.52 -15.09
CA GLU A 275 -42.96 13.37 -13.91
C GLU A 275 -41.87 12.78 -12.98
N LEU A 276 -41.69 11.46 -12.97
CA LEU A 276 -40.65 10.82 -12.14
C LEU A 276 -39.22 11.24 -12.52
N ILE A 277 -39.00 11.78 -13.72
CA ILE A 277 -37.68 12.29 -14.13
C ILE A 277 -37.29 13.53 -13.32
N ASP A 278 -38.24 14.38 -12.93
CA ASP A 278 -37.99 15.54 -12.04
C ASP A 278 -37.40 15.05 -10.69
N ALA A 279 -37.91 13.93 -10.16
CA ALA A 279 -37.38 13.32 -8.94
C ALA A 279 -35.94 12.79 -9.11
N VAL A 280 -35.61 12.22 -10.27
CA VAL A 280 -34.25 11.74 -10.58
C VAL A 280 -33.29 12.92 -10.74
N TRP A 281 -33.73 13.99 -11.40
CA TRP A 281 -32.99 15.23 -11.53
C TRP A 281 -32.71 15.83 -10.14
N MET A 282 -33.72 15.91 -9.28
CA MET A 282 -33.59 16.35 -7.90
C MET A 282 -32.63 15.50 -7.07
N PHE A 283 -32.68 14.18 -7.22
CA PHE A 283 -31.73 13.29 -6.56
C PHE A 283 -30.27 13.64 -6.91
N GLY A 284 -29.99 13.97 -8.18
CA GLY A 284 -28.68 14.43 -8.63
C GLY A 284 -28.17 15.64 -7.84
N GLN A 285 -29.01 16.65 -7.62
CA GLN A 285 -28.65 17.83 -6.82
C GLN A 285 -28.37 17.48 -5.35
N PHE A 286 -29.20 16.62 -4.74
CA PHE A 286 -29.00 16.17 -3.36
C PHE A 286 -27.68 15.41 -3.18
N VAL A 287 -27.29 14.58 -4.15
CA VAL A 287 -25.98 13.89 -4.14
C VAL A 287 -24.84 14.89 -4.15
N ILE A 288 -24.92 15.95 -4.96
CA ILE A 288 -23.90 17.00 -5.02
C ILE A 288 -23.86 17.80 -3.73
N LEU A 289 -25.01 18.25 -3.22
CA LEU A 289 -25.10 18.99 -1.97
C LEU A 289 -24.52 18.19 -0.79
N ALA A 290 -24.89 16.91 -0.66
CA ALA A 290 -24.37 16.02 0.36
C ALA A 290 -22.85 15.87 0.26
N THR A 291 -22.35 15.71 -0.97
CA THR A 291 -20.90 15.59 -1.24
C THR A 291 -20.15 16.84 -0.81
N VAL A 292 -20.65 18.02 -1.18
CA VAL A 292 -20.07 19.32 -0.82
C VAL A 292 -20.13 19.56 0.70
N ALA A 293 -21.22 19.17 1.36
CA ALA A 293 -21.41 19.35 2.80
C ALA A 293 -20.54 18.42 3.67
N VAL A 294 -20.17 17.27 3.13
CA VAL A 294 -19.27 16.27 3.75
C VAL A 294 -17.81 16.58 3.49
N MET A 295 -17.50 17.38 2.47
CA MET A 295 -16.12 17.71 2.12
C MET A 295 -15.36 18.25 3.35
N PRO A 296 -14.33 17.52 3.83
CA PRO A 296 -13.80 17.72 5.18
C PRO A 296 -13.14 19.10 5.35
N ARG A 297 -13.29 19.67 6.56
CA ARG A 297 -12.63 20.92 7.00
C ARG A 297 -11.10 20.79 7.17
N THR A 298 -10.52 19.62 6.94
CA THR A 298 -9.11 19.31 7.24
C THR A 298 -8.39 18.80 6.00
N SER A 299 -8.01 19.73 5.14
CA SER A 299 -6.69 19.68 4.53
C SER A 299 -5.74 20.46 5.45
N VAL A 300 -5.34 19.86 6.57
CA VAL A 300 -4.26 20.37 7.44
C VAL A 300 -3.38 19.17 7.81
N CYS A 301 -2.09 19.36 7.56
CA CYS A 301 -0.96 18.47 7.79
C CYS A 301 -0.83 17.28 6.84
N ASN A 302 0.29 17.31 6.09
CA ASN A 302 1.09 16.20 5.58
C ASN A 302 0.39 14.85 5.45
N GLY A 303 0.48 14.28 4.24
CA GLY A 303 0.34 12.85 4.03
C GLY A 303 1.23 12.09 5.02
N SER A 304 0.65 11.75 6.16
CA SER A 304 1.00 10.63 7.00
C SER A 304 0.35 9.38 6.39
N GLU A 305 0.66 9.11 5.13
CA GLU A 305 1.10 7.77 4.81
C GLU A 305 2.56 7.74 5.23
N ARG A 306 2.92 6.78 6.08
CA ARG A 306 4.29 6.61 6.61
C ARG A 306 5.32 6.97 5.55
N ALA A 307 6.14 7.97 5.85
CA ALA A 307 7.32 8.31 5.07
C ALA A 307 8.22 7.07 4.99
N ILE A 308 8.09 6.34 3.88
CA ILE A 308 9.17 5.54 3.33
C ILE A 308 10.22 6.59 2.89
N PRO A 309 11.49 6.45 3.30
CA PRO A 309 12.53 7.43 2.95
C PRO A 309 12.60 7.59 1.42
N PRO A 310 13.04 8.75 0.90
CA PRO A 310 13.03 9.04 -0.52
C PRO A 310 14.12 8.20 -1.21
N THR A 311 13.79 6.96 -1.54
CA THR A 311 14.56 6.20 -2.53
C THR A 311 14.20 6.73 -3.90
N ARG A 312 15.24 7.22 -4.56
CA ARG A 312 15.35 7.66 -5.95
C ARG A 312 14.45 6.89 -6.91
N ASP A 313 14.00 7.64 -7.92
CA ASP A 313 13.16 7.27 -9.07
C ASP A 313 11.67 7.06 -8.77
N ARG A 314 10.94 8.19 -8.74
CA ARG A 314 9.56 8.25 -9.25
C ARG A 314 9.57 7.94 -10.76
N ALA A 315 9.92 6.72 -11.12
CA ALA A 315 9.71 6.18 -12.45
C ALA A 315 8.20 6.00 -12.62
N THR A 316 7.56 7.02 -13.19
CA THR A 316 6.24 6.97 -13.82
C THR A 316 5.18 6.15 -13.06
N ASP A 317 4.47 6.79 -12.14
CA ASP A 317 3.13 6.38 -11.67
C ASP A 317 2.07 6.50 -12.80
N GLY A 318 2.45 6.17 -14.03
CA GLY A 318 1.50 6.01 -15.13
C GLY A 318 0.75 4.71 -14.91
N ARG A 319 -0.57 4.72 -15.17
CA ARG A 319 -1.34 3.47 -15.25
C ARG A 319 -0.61 2.46 -16.15
N SER A 320 -0.53 1.21 -15.71
CA SER A 320 0.22 0.18 -16.44
C SER A 320 -0.31 0.04 -17.87
N GLY A 321 0.55 -0.32 -18.83
CA GLY A 321 0.10 -0.61 -20.21
C GLY A 321 -0.96 -1.73 -20.27
N LEU A 322 -1.05 -2.56 -19.23
CA LEU A 322 -2.09 -3.59 -19.11
C LEU A 322 -3.47 -3.01 -18.78
N SER A 323 -3.51 -1.88 -18.07
CA SER A 323 -4.74 -1.14 -17.74
C SER A 323 -5.52 -0.82 -19.02
N GLY A 324 -4.88 -0.25 -20.05
CA GLY A 324 -5.59 0.06 -21.28
C GLY A 324 -5.91 -1.14 -22.18
N VAL A 325 -5.29 -2.31 -21.99
CA VAL A 325 -5.77 -3.56 -22.64
C VAL A 325 -7.10 -4.00 -22.03
N LEU A 326 -7.26 -3.88 -20.70
CA LEU A 326 -8.54 -4.10 -20.04
C LEU A 326 -9.60 -3.10 -20.51
N ILE A 327 -9.21 -1.82 -20.71
CA ILE A 327 -10.08 -0.78 -21.25
C ILE A 327 -10.43 -1.09 -22.72
N LEU A 328 -9.51 -1.67 -23.51
CA LEU A 328 -9.79 -2.09 -24.89
C LEU A 328 -10.82 -3.23 -24.96
N ILE A 329 -10.73 -4.21 -24.05
CA ILE A 329 -11.70 -5.31 -23.94
C ILE A 329 -13.10 -4.77 -23.56
N SER A 330 -13.16 -3.67 -22.81
CA SER A 330 -14.40 -3.02 -22.41
C SER A 330 -15.04 -2.09 -23.46
N LEU A 331 -14.34 -1.80 -24.57
CA LEU A 331 -14.94 -1.16 -25.75
C LEU A 331 -16.14 -1.99 -26.26
N GLY A 332 -16.09 -3.32 -26.05
CA GLY A 332 -17.21 -4.23 -26.27
C GLY A 332 -18.47 -3.90 -25.48
N ALA A 333 -18.36 -3.20 -24.35
CA ALA A 333 -19.50 -2.82 -23.52
C ALA A 333 -20.05 -1.41 -23.83
N ALA A 334 -19.25 -0.51 -24.42
CA ALA A 334 -19.80 0.67 -25.09
C ALA A 334 -20.65 0.27 -26.31
N LEU A 335 -20.27 -0.82 -26.99
CA LEU A 335 -21.08 -1.46 -28.04
C LEU A 335 -22.35 -2.17 -27.51
N LEU A 336 -22.52 -2.32 -26.19
CA LEU A 336 -23.76 -2.82 -25.55
C LEU A 336 -24.74 -1.68 -25.23
N SER A 337 -24.36 -0.40 -25.34
CA SER A 337 -25.30 0.73 -25.15
C SER A 337 -26.55 0.64 -26.06
N PRO A 338 -26.45 0.22 -27.34
CA PRO A 338 -27.62 -0.01 -28.18
C PRO A 338 -28.54 -1.13 -27.69
N LEU A 339 -28.11 -2.01 -26.77
CA LEU A 339 -29.01 -3.03 -26.20
C LEU A 339 -30.10 -2.43 -25.31
N VAL A 340 -29.86 -1.25 -24.73
CA VAL A 340 -30.88 -0.47 -24.01
C VAL A 340 -32.08 -0.19 -24.93
N TRP A 341 -31.88 -0.15 -26.25
CA TRP A 341 -32.93 0.08 -27.23
C TRP A 341 -33.97 -1.03 -27.30
N PHE A 342 -33.57 -2.27 -27.05
CA PHE A 342 -34.44 -3.44 -27.05
C PHE A 342 -35.25 -3.58 -25.76
N LEU A 343 -35.00 -2.73 -24.75
CA LEU A 343 -35.83 -2.70 -23.55
C LEU A 343 -37.20 -2.07 -23.88
N PRO A 344 -38.31 -2.70 -23.43
CA PRO A 344 -39.67 -2.19 -23.63
C PRO A 344 -39.98 -1.07 -22.63
N ILE A 345 -39.23 0.03 -22.71
CA ILE A 345 -39.39 1.23 -21.88
C ILE A 345 -39.73 2.45 -22.75
N GLU A 346 -40.38 3.46 -22.17
CA GLU A 346 -40.74 4.70 -22.88
C GLU A 346 -39.49 5.44 -23.36
N ALA A 347 -39.63 6.22 -24.44
CA ALA A 347 -38.50 6.85 -25.12
C ALA A 347 -37.68 7.78 -24.20
N ALA A 348 -38.33 8.53 -23.29
CA ALA A 348 -37.66 9.40 -22.32
C ALA A 348 -36.73 8.62 -21.36
N TRP A 349 -37.09 7.39 -20.97
CA TRP A 349 -36.24 6.55 -20.14
C TRP A 349 -35.05 5.97 -20.90
N LYS A 350 -35.13 5.82 -22.23
CA LYS A 350 -34.06 5.23 -23.03
C LYS A 350 -32.80 6.12 -23.06
N SER A 351 -32.97 7.43 -23.22
CA SER A 351 -31.85 8.39 -23.23
C SER A 351 -31.17 8.44 -21.86
N LEU A 352 -31.94 8.61 -20.78
CA LEU A 352 -31.44 8.59 -19.40
C LEU A 352 -30.65 7.31 -19.09
N VAL A 353 -31.26 6.14 -19.32
CA VAL A 353 -30.65 4.84 -18.99
C VAL A 353 -29.42 4.58 -19.83
N SER A 354 -29.40 4.98 -21.11
CA SER A 354 -28.24 4.81 -21.97
C SER A 354 -27.03 5.60 -21.46
N VAL A 355 -27.20 6.88 -21.10
CA VAL A 355 -26.11 7.71 -20.58
C VAL A 355 -25.62 7.18 -19.24
N LEU A 356 -26.52 6.86 -18.31
CA LEU A 356 -26.17 6.30 -17.00
C LEU A 356 -25.44 4.95 -17.14
N PHE A 357 -25.88 4.09 -18.06
CA PHE A 357 -25.25 2.80 -18.31
C PHE A 357 -23.82 2.96 -18.83
N VAL A 358 -23.60 3.83 -19.83
CA VAL A 358 -22.25 4.08 -20.37
C VAL A 358 -21.34 4.67 -19.31
N VAL A 359 -21.79 5.65 -18.53
CA VAL A 359 -20.98 6.24 -17.46
C VAL A 359 -20.68 5.23 -16.36
N ALA A 360 -21.66 4.45 -15.93
CA ALA A 360 -21.47 3.41 -14.92
C ALA A 360 -20.46 2.34 -15.38
N LEU A 361 -20.53 1.94 -16.65
CA LEU A 361 -19.59 1.02 -17.25
C LEU A 361 -18.16 1.60 -17.26
N VAL A 362 -18.00 2.86 -17.69
CA VAL A 362 -16.69 3.55 -17.67
C VAL A 362 -16.16 3.63 -16.24
N MET A 363 -16.99 4.00 -15.26
CA MET A 363 -16.59 4.07 -13.85
C MET A 363 -16.19 2.69 -13.29
N LEU A 364 -16.96 1.64 -13.59
CA LEU A 364 -16.66 0.27 -13.16
C LEU A 364 -15.33 -0.20 -13.75
N LEU A 365 -15.12 0.02 -15.03
CA LEU A 365 -13.90 -0.32 -15.71
C LEU A 365 -12.69 0.37 -15.09
N VAL A 366 -12.80 1.69 -14.89
CA VAL A 366 -11.73 2.47 -14.27
C VAL A 366 -11.42 1.94 -12.87
N TRP A 367 -12.45 1.64 -12.09
CA TRP A 367 -12.29 1.04 -10.77
C TRP A 367 -11.57 -0.32 -10.79
N ILE A 368 -11.91 -1.20 -11.74
CA ILE A 368 -11.23 -2.50 -11.91
C ILE A 368 -9.76 -2.26 -12.26
N THR A 369 -9.49 -1.36 -13.21
CA THR A 369 -8.12 -1.09 -13.66
C THR A 369 -7.23 -0.48 -12.58
N ASP A 370 -7.76 0.46 -11.78
CA ASP A 370 -7.02 1.06 -10.67
C ASP A 370 -6.66 0.01 -9.61
N ARG A 371 -7.59 -0.90 -9.32
CA ARG A 371 -7.34 -2.00 -8.39
C ARG A 371 -6.25 -2.94 -8.88
N PHE A 372 -6.19 -3.19 -10.18
CA PHE A 372 -5.14 -4.01 -10.78
C PHE A 372 -3.78 -3.31 -10.73
N ASP A 373 -3.73 -2.01 -11.07
CA ASP A 373 -2.49 -1.22 -11.00
C ASP A 373 -1.88 -1.21 -9.59
N ASP A 374 -2.69 -0.99 -8.55
CA ASP A 374 -2.20 -1.02 -7.16
C ASP A 374 -1.59 -2.39 -6.80
N THR A 375 -2.17 -3.47 -7.35
CA THR A 375 -1.71 -4.84 -7.14
C THR A 375 -0.38 -5.10 -7.85
N VAL A 376 -0.21 -4.61 -9.07
CA VAL A 376 1.04 -4.70 -9.84
C VAL A 376 2.15 -3.89 -9.18
N THR A 377 1.85 -2.69 -8.70
CA THR A 377 2.81 -1.86 -7.96
C THR A 377 3.29 -2.57 -6.70
N PHE A 378 2.35 -3.16 -5.94
CA PHE A 378 2.71 -3.99 -4.78
C PHE A 378 3.60 -5.18 -5.18
N LEU A 379 3.29 -5.88 -6.28
CA LEU A 379 4.08 -7.00 -6.77
C LEU A 379 5.52 -6.58 -7.10
N ARG A 380 5.70 -5.46 -7.81
CA ARG A 380 7.02 -4.91 -8.16
C ARG A 380 7.82 -4.57 -6.91
N GLU A 381 7.19 -3.89 -5.96
CA GLU A 381 7.82 -3.53 -4.68
C GLU A 381 8.17 -4.77 -3.84
N TYR A 382 7.30 -5.78 -3.80
CA TYR A 382 7.53 -7.03 -3.10
C TYR A 382 8.74 -7.77 -3.65
N VAL A 383 8.84 -7.90 -4.98
CA VAL A 383 9.97 -8.55 -5.65
C VAL A 383 11.26 -7.75 -5.40
N ALA A 384 11.22 -6.42 -5.52
CA ALA A 384 12.37 -5.55 -5.27
C ALA A 384 12.87 -5.66 -3.82
N ARG A 385 11.97 -5.65 -2.83
CA ARG A 385 12.31 -5.85 -1.41
C ARG A 385 12.91 -7.22 -1.16
N THR A 386 12.36 -8.26 -1.78
CA THR A 386 12.90 -9.62 -1.64
C THR A 386 14.33 -9.70 -2.18
N HIS A 387 14.58 -9.07 -3.33
CA HIS A 387 15.93 -9.01 -3.92
C HIS A 387 16.91 -8.23 -3.03
N LEU A 388 16.52 -7.04 -2.55
CA LEU A 388 17.35 -6.22 -1.64
C LEU A 388 17.55 -6.89 -0.26
N GLY A 389 16.57 -7.65 0.21
CA GLY A 389 16.58 -8.41 1.46
C GLY A 389 17.31 -9.75 1.37
N ARG A 390 18.23 -9.92 0.41
CA ARG A 390 19.01 -11.16 0.22
C ARG A 390 18.12 -12.41 0.11
N LEU A 391 17.07 -12.30 -0.70
CA LEU A 391 16.09 -13.37 -0.96
C LEU A 391 15.21 -13.73 0.25
N GLU A 392 15.18 -12.90 1.29
CA GLU A 392 14.19 -13.00 2.35
C GLU A 392 12.97 -12.16 2.00
N SER A 393 11.79 -12.77 2.15
CA SER A 393 10.51 -12.09 1.91
C SER A 393 9.57 -12.29 3.09
N SER A 394 8.89 -11.21 3.46
CA SER A 394 7.77 -11.25 4.40
C SER A 394 6.55 -11.89 3.75
N ASP A 395 5.65 -12.49 4.53
CA ASP A 395 4.41 -13.05 3.97
C ASP A 395 3.55 -11.97 3.28
N TRP A 396 3.25 -12.19 1.99
CA TRP A 396 2.40 -11.29 1.21
C TRP A 396 0.97 -11.23 1.74
N GLN A 397 0.53 -12.21 2.54
CA GLN A 397 -0.78 -12.20 3.20
C GLN A 397 -0.91 -11.08 4.23
N ALA A 398 0.19 -10.47 4.68
CA ALA A 398 0.18 -9.27 5.51
C ALA A 398 -0.20 -7.99 4.72
N ALA A 399 -0.35 -8.08 3.39
CA ALA A 399 -0.76 -6.97 2.56
C ALA A 399 -2.12 -6.38 2.99
N PRO A 400 -2.38 -5.08 2.71
CA PRO A 400 -3.66 -4.46 2.98
C PRO A 400 -4.83 -5.27 2.40
N PRO A 401 -6.00 -5.34 3.08
CA PRO A 401 -7.11 -6.23 2.71
C PRO A 401 -7.55 -6.12 1.25
N ARG A 402 -7.48 -4.92 0.68
CA ARG A 402 -7.85 -4.65 -0.72
C ARG A 402 -6.91 -5.31 -1.72
N ILE A 403 -5.59 -5.18 -1.51
CA ILE A 403 -4.55 -5.76 -2.36
C ILE A 403 -4.58 -7.28 -2.20
N ARG A 404 -4.68 -7.77 -0.97
CA ARG A 404 -4.79 -9.20 -0.68
C ARG A 404 -5.97 -9.84 -1.42
N ALA A 405 -7.16 -9.24 -1.36
CA ALA A 405 -8.31 -9.74 -2.11
C ALA A 405 -8.09 -9.73 -3.63
N ALA A 406 -7.39 -8.72 -4.16
CA ALA A 406 -7.05 -8.67 -5.59
C ALA A 406 -6.05 -9.78 -5.98
N LEU A 407 -5.00 -10.00 -5.18
CA LEU A 407 -4.01 -11.06 -5.37
C LEU A 407 -4.65 -12.46 -5.35
N TYR A 408 -5.63 -12.69 -4.46
CA TYR A 408 -6.39 -13.94 -4.46
C TYR A 408 -7.26 -14.08 -5.71
N SER A 409 -8.02 -13.04 -6.06
CA SER A 409 -8.96 -13.11 -7.20
C SER A 409 -8.28 -13.24 -8.57
N THR A 410 -7.06 -12.72 -8.70
CA THR A 410 -6.29 -12.76 -9.95
C THR A 410 -5.36 -13.96 -10.05
N GLY A 411 -5.19 -14.74 -8.98
CA GLY A 411 -4.21 -15.84 -8.91
C GLY A 411 -2.76 -15.39 -8.72
N LEU A 412 -2.48 -14.08 -8.67
CA LEU A 412 -1.13 -13.54 -8.43
C LEU A 412 -0.56 -13.92 -7.05
N GLY A 413 -1.42 -14.24 -6.07
CA GLY A 413 -0.97 -14.78 -4.78
C GLY A 413 -0.18 -16.09 -4.92
N ALA A 414 -0.64 -17.02 -5.76
CA ALA A 414 0.05 -18.28 -6.01
C ALA A 414 1.40 -18.06 -6.70
N PHE A 415 1.48 -17.06 -7.59
CA PHE A 415 2.75 -16.64 -8.17
C PHE A 415 3.73 -16.13 -7.11
N LEU A 416 3.26 -15.31 -6.15
CA LEU A 416 4.10 -14.82 -5.04
C LEU A 416 4.58 -15.95 -4.13
N ASP A 417 3.74 -16.95 -3.85
CA ASP A 417 4.14 -18.14 -3.11
C ASP A 417 5.23 -18.93 -3.86
N GLY A 418 5.03 -19.17 -5.16
CA GLY A 418 6.04 -19.83 -6.00
C GLY A 418 7.36 -19.04 -6.12
N PHE A 419 7.27 -17.71 -6.19
CA PHE A 419 8.44 -16.83 -6.19
C PHE A 419 9.20 -16.91 -4.86
N ARG A 420 8.51 -16.86 -3.71
CA ARG A 420 9.11 -17.03 -2.38
C ARG A 420 9.80 -18.39 -2.23
N ASP A 421 9.14 -19.45 -2.67
CA ASP A 421 9.68 -20.81 -2.59
C ASP A 421 10.92 -20.95 -3.47
N SER A 422 10.88 -20.39 -4.67
CA SER A 422 12.03 -20.36 -5.60
C SER A 422 13.19 -19.55 -5.03
N ALA A 423 12.93 -18.38 -4.44
CA ALA A 423 13.94 -17.56 -3.78
C ALA A 423 14.59 -18.30 -2.60
N THR A 424 13.78 -19.03 -1.82
CA THR A 424 14.26 -19.84 -0.68
C THR A 424 15.12 -21.00 -1.14
N ARG A 425 14.71 -21.72 -2.21
CA ARG A 425 15.52 -22.78 -2.82
C ARG A 425 16.83 -22.23 -3.36
N LEU A 426 16.80 -21.13 -4.11
CA LEU A 426 18.00 -20.49 -4.64
C LEU A 426 19.00 -20.14 -3.53
N LYS A 427 18.51 -19.57 -2.42
CA LYS A 427 19.32 -19.28 -1.22
C LYS A 427 19.88 -20.53 -0.55
N ARG A 428 19.13 -21.64 -0.52
CA ARG A 428 19.56 -22.89 0.14
C ARG A 428 20.48 -23.76 -0.71
N GLU A 429 20.29 -23.77 -2.02
CA GLU A 429 20.84 -24.79 -2.93
C GLU A 429 21.94 -24.24 -3.85
N VAL A 430 21.92 -22.95 -4.19
CA VAL A 430 22.78 -22.40 -5.26
C VAL A 430 23.72 -21.30 -4.77
N LEU A 431 23.26 -20.43 -3.87
CA LEU A 431 24.00 -19.23 -3.46
C LEU A 431 24.84 -19.46 -2.19
N PHE A 432 25.94 -20.20 -2.35
CA PHE A 432 27.08 -20.35 -1.43
C PHE A 432 26.80 -20.83 0.02
N LEU A 433 27.73 -21.60 0.58
CA LEU A 433 27.85 -21.83 2.02
C LEU A 433 28.00 -20.47 2.71
N GLY A 434 26.89 -19.83 3.09
CA GLY A 434 26.94 -18.68 3.97
C GLY A 434 27.76 -19.02 5.23
N PRO A 435 28.36 -18.04 5.93
CA PRO A 435 29.17 -18.28 7.13
C PRO A 435 28.44 -19.13 8.19
N GLU A 436 27.12 -19.05 8.18
CA GLU A 436 26.14 -19.78 9.01
C GLU A 436 26.02 -21.28 8.72
N ARG A 437 26.63 -21.79 7.64
CA ARG A 437 26.71 -23.23 7.32
C ARG A 437 28.12 -23.82 7.37
N LEU A 438 29.17 -23.01 7.40
CA LEU A 438 30.54 -23.52 7.51
C LEU A 438 30.88 -23.88 8.96
N PHE A 439 30.50 -23.03 9.91
CA PHE A 439 30.73 -23.24 11.33
C PHE A 439 29.55 -22.67 12.13
N GLY A 440 28.83 -23.51 12.88
CA GLY A 440 27.81 -23.04 13.82
C GLY A 440 28.44 -22.24 14.99
N PRO A 441 27.66 -21.45 15.74
CA PRO A 441 28.13 -20.84 16.98
C PRO A 441 28.64 -21.97 17.90
N PRO A 442 29.91 -21.93 18.33
CA PRO A 442 30.52 -23.04 19.02
C PRO A 442 29.82 -23.26 20.36
N ALA A 443 29.62 -24.54 20.73
CA ALA A 443 28.98 -24.87 21.99
C ALA A 443 29.81 -24.31 23.16
N ALA A 444 29.16 -23.52 24.04
CA ALA A 444 29.82 -22.99 25.22
C ALA A 444 30.32 -24.15 26.11
N PRO A 445 31.59 -24.15 26.55
CA PRO A 445 32.10 -25.23 27.38
C PRO A 445 31.35 -25.23 28.73
N ALA A 446 30.64 -26.33 29.01
CA ALA A 446 29.97 -26.57 30.28
C ALA A 446 30.98 -26.70 31.45
N GLY A 447 31.01 -25.70 32.33
CA GLY A 447 31.62 -25.75 33.67
C GLY A 447 33.16 -25.65 33.74
N PRO A 448 33.74 -25.59 34.95
CA PRO A 448 35.19 -25.54 35.14
C PRO A 448 35.82 -26.85 34.65
N ARG A 449 36.59 -26.77 33.56
CA ARG A 449 37.25 -27.91 32.93
C ARG A 449 38.77 -27.88 33.17
N LYS A 450 39.36 -29.07 33.18
CA LYS A 450 40.83 -29.25 33.16
C LYS A 450 41.38 -28.60 31.89
N ALA A 451 42.54 -27.94 31.98
CA ALA A 451 43.26 -27.45 30.82
C ALA A 451 43.36 -28.55 29.74
N SER A 452 43.10 -28.19 28.50
CA SER A 452 42.90 -29.10 27.39
C SER A 452 43.77 -28.73 26.19
N CYS A 453 44.30 -29.74 25.53
CA CYS A 453 45.10 -29.62 24.32
C CYS A 453 44.44 -30.43 23.20
N PHE A 454 44.23 -29.82 22.05
CA PHE A 454 43.80 -30.56 20.85
C PHE A 454 45.01 -30.81 19.94
N ILE A 455 45.20 -32.07 19.54
CA ILE A 455 46.32 -32.52 18.73
C ILE A 455 45.86 -32.64 17.28
N VAL A 456 46.48 -31.83 16.43
CA VAL A 456 46.26 -31.76 14.99
C VAL A 456 47.48 -32.35 14.31
N MET A 457 47.35 -33.52 13.68
CA MET A 457 48.49 -34.20 13.05
C MET A 457 48.04 -35.16 11.94
N PRO A 458 48.93 -35.54 11.00
CA PRO A 458 48.63 -36.59 10.04
C PRO A 458 48.41 -37.90 10.80
N PHE A 459 47.24 -38.53 10.68
CA PHE A 459 46.94 -39.76 11.43
C PHE A 459 47.42 -41.04 10.73
N SER A 460 47.55 -41.00 9.40
CA SER A 460 47.85 -42.18 8.56
C SER A 460 49.34 -42.51 8.42
N GLN A 461 50.23 -41.81 9.13
CA GLN A 461 51.67 -42.01 9.02
C GLN A 461 52.18 -42.98 10.09
N GLU A 462 53.17 -43.82 9.73
CA GLU A 462 53.72 -44.83 10.65
C GLU A 462 54.28 -44.23 11.95
N TRP A 463 54.84 -43.01 11.87
CA TRP A 463 55.43 -42.31 13.01
C TRP A 463 54.39 -41.59 13.90
N SER A 464 53.15 -41.44 13.44
CA SER A 464 52.13 -40.62 14.11
C SER A 464 51.75 -41.16 15.48
N GLY A 465 51.68 -42.48 15.64
CA GLY A 465 51.35 -43.11 16.92
C GLY A 465 52.38 -42.81 18.01
N ASP A 466 53.65 -42.71 17.66
CA ASP A 466 54.72 -42.41 18.62
C ASP A 466 54.75 -40.93 19.00
N VAL A 467 54.60 -40.03 18.03
CA VAL A 467 54.51 -38.59 18.28
C VAL A 467 53.30 -38.27 19.15
N HIS A 468 52.14 -38.84 18.82
CA HIS A 468 50.92 -38.69 19.62
C HIS A 468 51.17 -39.10 21.08
N ARG A 469 51.81 -40.25 21.30
CA ARG A 469 52.11 -40.77 22.64
C ARG A 469 53.02 -39.83 23.43
N VAL A 470 54.04 -39.25 22.78
CA VAL A 470 54.94 -38.28 23.41
C VAL A 470 54.18 -37.01 23.81
N ILE A 471 53.38 -36.44 22.91
CA ILE A 471 52.58 -35.24 23.20
C ILE A 471 51.58 -35.51 24.33
N ALA A 472 50.82 -36.60 24.23
CA ALA A 472 49.81 -36.98 25.22
C ALA A 472 50.42 -37.25 26.60
N LYS A 473 51.53 -38.00 26.68
CA LYS A 473 52.24 -38.26 27.94
C LYS A 473 52.78 -36.98 28.57
N THR A 474 53.32 -36.08 27.76
CA THR A 474 53.85 -34.78 28.23
C THR A 474 52.74 -33.87 28.75
N CYS A 475 51.62 -33.78 28.03
CA CYS A 475 50.45 -33.03 28.49
C CYS A 475 49.89 -33.61 29.79
N ALA A 476 49.75 -34.94 29.87
CA ALA A 476 49.23 -35.62 31.06
C ALA A 476 50.13 -35.40 32.29
N ALA A 477 51.45 -35.47 32.13
CA ALA A 477 52.42 -35.17 33.21
C ALA A 477 52.32 -33.71 33.69
N ALA A 478 51.93 -32.80 32.79
CA ALA A 478 51.66 -31.41 33.09
C ALA A 478 50.21 -31.14 33.52
N GLY A 479 49.37 -32.17 33.75
CA GLY A 479 47.98 -32.08 34.17
C GLY A 479 46.98 -31.58 33.09
N VAL A 480 47.40 -31.55 31.84
CA VAL A 480 46.60 -31.14 30.67
C VAL A 480 45.98 -32.36 29.98
N ARG A 481 44.68 -32.31 29.67
CA ARG A 481 44.00 -33.34 28.88
C ARG A 481 44.27 -33.13 27.39
N ALA A 482 45.05 -34.02 26.77
CA ALA A 482 45.24 -34.03 25.33
C ALA A 482 44.19 -34.90 24.62
N VAL A 483 43.67 -34.46 23.48
CA VAL A 483 42.72 -35.20 22.62
C VAL A 483 43.18 -35.07 21.17
N ARG A 484 43.25 -36.17 20.43
CA ARG A 484 43.55 -36.17 18.99
C ARG A 484 42.25 -36.26 18.17
N GLY A 485 42.24 -35.66 16.98
CA GLY A 485 41.03 -35.54 16.14
C GLY A 485 40.35 -36.86 15.77
N ASP A 486 41.11 -37.95 15.60
CA ASP A 486 40.59 -39.29 15.29
C ASP A 486 40.10 -40.08 16.52
N ASP A 487 40.34 -39.59 17.74
CA ASP A 487 39.77 -40.17 18.97
C ASP A 487 38.29 -39.75 19.18
N LEU A 488 37.79 -38.83 18.35
CA LEU A 488 36.41 -38.32 18.37
C LEU A 488 35.53 -39.20 17.44
N PHE A 489 35.04 -40.33 17.96
CA PHE A 489 34.05 -41.15 17.26
C PHE A 489 32.63 -40.65 17.54
N THR A 490 32.11 -39.79 16.67
CA THR A 490 30.77 -39.20 16.79
C THR A 490 29.98 -39.35 15.47
N PRO A 491 28.63 -39.46 15.53
CA PRO A 491 27.77 -39.59 14.34
C PRO A 491 27.51 -38.25 13.63
N THR A 492 28.20 -37.19 14.04
CA THR A 492 28.08 -35.81 13.53
C THR A 492 29.03 -35.56 12.35
N ASP A 493 28.87 -34.41 11.68
CA ASP A 493 29.80 -34.00 10.61
C ASP A 493 31.20 -33.83 11.21
N ILE A 494 32.19 -34.48 10.58
CA ILE A 494 33.59 -34.48 11.03
C ILE A 494 34.12 -33.05 11.17
N LEU A 495 33.71 -32.13 10.29
CA LEU A 495 34.15 -30.73 10.36
C LEU A 495 33.55 -29.99 11.56
N ASP A 496 32.29 -30.28 11.93
CA ASP A 496 31.67 -29.71 13.12
C ASP A 496 32.35 -30.18 14.41
N ASP A 497 32.77 -31.45 14.46
CA ASP A 497 33.47 -32.01 15.61
C ASP A 497 34.87 -31.41 15.77
N ILE A 498 35.62 -31.27 14.66
CA ILE A 498 36.92 -30.60 14.64
C ILE A 498 36.77 -29.12 15.05
N TRP A 499 35.78 -28.41 14.51
CA TRP A 499 35.48 -27.02 14.87
C TRP A 499 35.24 -26.87 16.38
N ASN A 500 34.37 -27.71 16.94
CA ASN A 500 34.05 -27.69 18.36
C ASN A 500 35.26 -28.08 19.22
N ALA A 501 36.08 -29.03 18.79
CA ALA A 501 37.27 -29.47 19.51
C ALA A 501 38.36 -28.37 19.55
N ILE A 502 38.64 -27.73 18.40
CA ILE A 502 39.58 -26.60 18.33
C ILE A 502 39.07 -25.44 19.20
N HIS A 503 37.78 -25.13 19.12
CA HIS A 503 37.18 -24.07 19.93
C HIS A 503 37.23 -24.38 21.44
N ALA A 504 36.99 -25.64 21.83
CA ALA A 504 36.98 -26.04 23.23
C ALA A 504 38.39 -26.15 23.86
N ALA A 505 39.43 -26.38 23.04
CA ALA A 505 40.80 -26.53 23.51
C ALA A 505 41.39 -25.21 24.05
N ASP A 506 42.22 -25.29 25.08
CA ASP A 506 42.94 -24.15 25.63
C ASP A 506 44.17 -23.81 24.78
N PHE A 507 44.78 -24.82 24.15
CA PHE A 507 45.83 -24.65 23.15
C PHE A 507 45.86 -25.85 22.18
N ILE A 508 46.57 -25.69 21.07
CA ILE A 508 46.69 -26.67 20.00
C ILE A 508 48.14 -27.16 19.90
N ALA A 509 48.34 -28.45 19.67
CA ALA A 509 49.62 -29.01 19.23
C ALA A 509 49.47 -29.51 17.80
N ALA A 510 50.09 -28.82 16.84
CA ALA A 510 49.94 -29.06 15.42
C ALA A 510 51.24 -29.59 14.79
N ASP A 511 51.27 -30.85 14.38
CA ASP A 511 52.40 -31.44 13.66
C ASP A 511 52.19 -31.31 12.15
N ILE A 512 52.97 -30.44 11.51
CA ILE A 512 52.86 -30.11 10.07
C ILE A 512 53.80 -30.94 9.19
N THR A 513 54.43 -31.98 9.74
CA THR A 513 55.33 -32.86 8.99
C THR A 513 54.65 -33.41 7.73
N GLY A 514 55.35 -33.38 6.59
CA GLY A 514 54.84 -33.85 5.31
C GLY A 514 53.77 -32.97 4.65
N ARG A 515 53.51 -31.75 5.16
CA ARG A 515 52.60 -30.75 4.57
C ARG A 515 51.18 -31.26 4.32
N ASN A 516 50.63 -32.00 5.27
CA ASN A 516 49.26 -32.52 5.15
C ASN A 516 48.24 -31.35 5.03
N PRO A 517 47.44 -31.29 3.95
CA PRO A 517 46.49 -30.20 3.73
C PRO A 517 45.44 -30.04 4.84
N ASN A 518 44.98 -31.14 5.45
CA ASN A 518 43.97 -31.12 6.51
C ASN A 518 44.56 -30.50 7.79
N VAL A 519 45.78 -30.89 8.16
CA VAL A 519 46.49 -30.31 9.31
C VAL A 519 46.69 -28.80 9.12
N LEU A 520 47.07 -28.36 7.91
CA LEU A 520 47.22 -26.94 7.61
C LEU A 520 45.89 -26.18 7.65
N TYR A 521 44.80 -26.81 7.20
CA TYR A 521 43.45 -26.25 7.28
C TYR A 521 43.00 -26.06 8.73
N GLU A 522 43.13 -27.09 9.56
CA GLU A 522 42.82 -27.06 11.00
C GLU A 522 43.69 -26.05 11.76
N LEU A 523 44.97 -25.96 11.42
CA LEU A 523 45.88 -24.93 11.94
C LEU A 523 45.42 -23.52 11.56
N GLY A 524 44.93 -23.33 10.34
CA GLY A 524 44.34 -22.07 9.89
C GLY A 524 43.10 -21.67 10.71
N ILE A 525 42.22 -22.63 11.01
CA ILE A 525 41.05 -22.43 11.89
C ILE A 525 41.52 -22.04 13.31
N ALA A 526 42.50 -22.76 13.88
CA ALA A 526 43.05 -22.46 15.19
C ALA A 526 43.64 -21.04 15.28
N HIS A 527 44.40 -20.63 14.25
CA HIS A 527 44.93 -19.25 14.17
C HIS A 527 43.81 -18.21 14.06
N THR A 528 42.76 -18.48 13.29
CA THR A 528 41.61 -17.58 13.15
C THR A 528 40.87 -17.39 14.49
N LEU A 529 40.78 -18.46 15.29
CA LEU A 529 40.23 -18.45 16.65
C LEU A 529 41.20 -17.92 17.72
N ALA A 530 42.37 -17.42 17.31
CA ALA A 530 43.43 -16.93 18.20
C ALA A 530 43.85 -17.94 19.28
N LYS A 531 43.79 -19.25 18.98
CA LYS A 531 44.25 -20.28 19.90
C LYS A 531 45.78 -20.26 20.00
N PRO A 532 46.37 -20.45 21.19
CA PRO A 532 47.80 -20.71 21.32
C PRO A 532 48.14 -22.00 20.59
N VAL A 533 49.20 -22.01 19.78
CA VAL A 533 49.60 -23.20 19.00
C VAL A 533 51.07 -23.52 19.19
N LEU A 534 51.35 -24.79 19.51
CA LEU A 534 52.66 -25.41 19.38
C LEU A 534 52.75 -26.05 18.00
N ILE A 535 53.60 -25.50 17.13
CA ILE A 535 53.81 -26.06 15.79
C ILE A 535 55.01 -27.00 15.85
N LEU A 536 54.85 -28.23 15.38
CA LEU A 536 55.89 -29.25 15.32
C LEU A 536 56.18 -29.65 13.87
N SER A 537 57.42 -30.01 13.58
CA SER A 537 57.78 -30.63 12.30
C SER A 537 59.03 -31.50 12.44
N ARG A 538 59.10 -32.62 11.71
CA ARG A 538 60.34 -33.41 11.58
C ARG A 538 61.37 -32.74 10.68
N ASN A 539 60.92 -31.96 9.70
CA ASN A 539 61.79 -31.36 8.70
C ASN A 539 61.48 -29.86 8.54
N ALA A 540 62.53 -29.04 8.51
CA ALA A 540 62.40 -27.61 8.24
C ALA A 540 61.82 -27.32 6.84
N ALA A 541 62.05 -28.23 5.87
CA ALA A 541 61.50 -28.11 4.53
C ALA A 541 59.96 -28.18 4.49
N ASP A 542 59.33 -28.81 5.49
CA ASP A 542 57.89 -28.94 5.54
C ASP A 542 57.20 -27.64 5.98
N ILE A 543 57.93 -26.69 6.56
CA ILE A 543 57.39 -25.44 7.07
C ILE A 543 57.01 -24.51 5.89
N PRO A 544 55.73 -24.17 5.70
CA PRO A 544 55.30 -23.18 4.72
C PRO A 544 55.85 -21.79 5.06
N ILE A 545 56.03 -20.95 4.03
CA ILE A 545 56.60 -19.60 4.20
C ILE A 545 55.80 -18.74 5.19
N ASP A 546 54.46 -18.91 5.23
CA ASP A 546 53.56 -18.19 6.13
C ASP A 546 53.78 -18.56 7.61
N LEU A 547 54.34 -19.74 7.89
CA LEU A 547 54.68 -20.21 9.24
C LEU A 547 56.16 -20.03 9.60
N ALA A 548 57.01 -19.61 8.66
CA ALA A 548 58.46 -19.52 8.86
C ALA A 548 58.87 -18.49 9.92
N THR A 549 58.02 -17.48 10.19
CA THR A 549 58.25 -16.49 11.25
C THR A 549 57.82 -16.97 12.64
N ARG A 550 57.14 -18.12 12.71
CA ARG A 550 56.66 -18.72 13.97
C ARG A 550 57.72 -19.65 14.54
N ARG A 551 57.69 -19.83 15.87
CA ARG A 551 58.54 -20.83 16.52
C ARG A 551 57.99 -22.22 16.23
N VAL A 552 58.74 -23.00 15.46
CA VAL A 552 58.45 -24.40 15.15
C VAL A 552 59.39 -25.30 15.94
N ILE A 553 58.83 -26.29 16.63
CA ILE A 553 59.59 -27.33 17.32
C ILE A 553 60.04 -28.35 16.28
N ILE A 554 61.32 -28.28 15.91
CA ILE A 554 61.93 -29.26 15.01
C ILE A 554 62.47 -30.43 15.82
N TYR A 555 62.08 -31.65 15.46
CA TYR A 555 62.48 -32.88 16.16
C TYR A 555 62.97 -33.94 15.16
N GLY A 556 63.70 -34.95 15.65
CA GLY A 556 64.18 -36.05 14.81
C GLY A 556 65.36 -35.74 13.90
N GLN A 557 66.14 -34.68 14.19
CA GLN A 557 67.38 -34.37 13.48
C GLN A 557 68.59 -35.21 13.93
N SER A 558 68.53 -35.83 15.12
CA SER A 558 69.54 -36.78 15.62
C SER A 558 68.93 -38.18 15.70
N ALA A 559 69.68 -39.19 15.26
CA ALA A 559 69.19 -40.56 15.06
C ALA A 559 69.06 -41.38 16.35
N GLU A 560 69.76 -41.03 17.43
CA GLU A 560 69.90 -41.95 18.57
C GLU A 560 68.71 -41.96 19.54
N ASP A 561 67.94 -40.88 19.72
CA ASP A 561 66.63 -40.98 20.39
C ASP A 561 65.71 -39.76 20.17
N TRP A 562 65.11 -39.64 18.99
CA TRP A 562 64.23 -38.51 18.65
C TRP A 562 63.01 -38.34 19.58
N ARG A 563 62.61 -39.42 20.27
CA ARG A 563 61.49 -39.41 21.22
C ARG A 563 61.87 -38.67 22.50
N GLU A 564 63.10 -38.84 22.98
CA GLU A 564 63.62 -38.13 24.15
C GLU A 564 63.79 -36.64 23.85
N ASP A 565 64.36 -36.30 22.69
CA ASP A 565 64.48 -34.91 22.21
C ASP A 565 63.10 -34.22 22.12
N LEU A 566 62.13 -34.87 21.48
CA LEU A 566 60.77 -34.34 21.38
C LEU A 566 60.13 -34.18 22.77
N THR A 567 60.31 -35.17 23.66
CA THR A 567 59.79 -35.10 25.04
C THR A 567 60.37 -33.90 25.77
N GLY A 568 61.69 -33.69 25.74
CA GLY A 568 62.35 -32.56 26.39
C GLY A 568 61.84 -31.21 25.88
N LYS A 569 61.71 -31.06 24.55
CA LYS A 569 61.18 -29.84 23.92
C LYS A 569 59.71 -29.60 24.28
N MET A 570 58.89 -30.65 24.26
CA MET A 570 57.46 -30.55 24.60
C MET A 570 57.23 -30.21 26.06
N VAL A 571 58.01 -30.77 26.99
CA VAL A 571 57.90 -30.43 28.43
C VAL A 571 58.12 -28.94 28.64
N GLN A 572 59.16 -28.38 28.02
CA GLN A 572 59.44 -26.95 28.10
C GLN A 572 58.36 -26.10 27.42
N ALA A 573 57.87 -26.52 26.25
CA ALA A 573 56.87 -25.78 25.48
C ALA A 573 55.52 -25.75 26.19
N VAL A 574 55.05 -26.89 26.72
CA VAL A 574 53.79 -27.00 27.47
C VAL A 574 53.86 -26.21 28.76
N ALA A 575 54.96 -26.29 29.53
CA ALA A 575 55.13 -25.50 30.75
C ALA A 575 55.10 -23.99 30.47
N ARG A 576 55.71 -23.54 29.36
CA ARG A 576 55.65 -22.14 28.93
C ARG A 576 54.23 -21.71 28.58
N ILE A 577 53.49 -22.49 27.79
CA ILE A 577 52.09 -22.17 27.44
C ILE A 577 51.22 -22.08 28.70
N ILE A 578 51.34 -23.04 29.62
CA ILE A 578 50.55 -23.04 30.87
C ILE A 578 50.80 -21.75 31.66
N THR A 579 52.07 -21.33 31.76
CA THR A 579 52.46 -20.13 32.51
C THR A 579 52.03 -18.85 31.79
N GLU A 580 52.29 -18.75 30.48
CA GLU A 580 52.05 -17.55 29.68
C GLU A 580 50.55 -17.25 29.49
N TYR A 581 49.74 -18.30 29.37
CA TYR A 581 48.28 -18.19 29.19
C TYR A 581 47.48 -18.43 30.48
N GLY A 582 48.15 -18.59 31.64
CA GLY A 582 47.50 -18.70 32.94
C GLY A 582 46.54 -19.90 33.06
N LEU A 583 46.86 -21.03 32.42
CA LEU A 583 45.97 -22.17 32.36
C LEU A 583 45.82 -22.83 33.74
N THR A 584 44.57 -23.14 34.12
CA THR A 584 44.30 -23.81 35.41
C THR A 584 44.50 -25.32 35.25
N VAL A 585 45.53 -25.84 35.91
CA VAL A 585 45.92 -27.25 35.81
C VAL A 585 45.80 -27.92 37.19
N GLN A 586 45.29 -29.15 37.22
CA GLN A 586 45.34 -29.98 38.42
C GLN A 586 46.76 -30.53 38.59
N LYS A 587 47.34 -30.45 39.80
CA LYS A 587 48.57 -31.18 40.12
C LYS A 587 48.32 -32.68 39.88
N PRO A 588 49.28 -33.38 39.24
CA PRO A 588 49.15 -34.80 38.91
C PRO A 588 48.92 -35.68 40.13
#